data_AF-A0A931S350-F1
#
_entry.id   AF-A0A931S350-F1
#
_cell.length_a   1.000
_cell.length_b   1.000
_cell.length_c   1.000
_cell.angle_alpha   90.00
_cell.angle_beta   90.00
_cell.angle_gamma   90.00
#
_symmetry.space_group_name_H-M   'P 1'
#
loop_
_entity.id
_entity.type
_entity.pdbx_description
1 polymer ?
#
loop_
_entity_poly.entity_id
_entity_poly.type
_entity_poly.pdbx_seq_one_letter_code
_entity_poly.pdbx_strand_id
1 'polypeptide(L)' 'MSYESIGKLIDKWMNDQKFRADFRKDPEEAIRLTGIKLNSEELSALKKIDWKRSDEELKSQISKGM' A
#
# COMPACT_ATOMS: atom_id res chain seq x y z
N MET A 1 -17.00 -0.83 3.71
CA MET A 1 -16.61 0.03 2.58
C MET A 1 -15.41 -0.64 1.90
N SER A 2 -15.37 -0.65 0.56
CA SER A 2 -14.41 -1.44 -0.22
C SER A 2 -12.97 -0.93 -0.09
N TYR A 3 -12.06 -1.79 0.39
CA TYR A 3 -10.60 -1.56 0.42
C TYR A 3 -9.91 -2.01 -0.88
N GLU A 4 -10.63 -1.95 -2.00
CA GLU A 4 -10.17 -2.49 -3.30
C GLU A 4 -8.96 -1.71 -3.85
N SER A 5 -8.89 -0.42 -3.56
CA SER A 5 -7.76 0.46 -3.95
C SER A 5 -6.50 0.12 -3.17
N ILE A 6 -6.60 -0.08 -1.84
CA ILE A 6 -5.50 -0.61 -1.03
C ILE A 6 -5.04 -1.98 -1.53
N GLY A 7 -5.97 -2.89 -1.81
CA GLY A 7 -5.62 -4.23 -2.31
C GLY A 7 -4.77 -4.18 -3.59
N LYS A 8 -5.17 -3.35 -4.56
CA LYS A 8 -4.40 -3.12 -5.80
C LYS A 8 -3.06 -2.44 -5.55
N LEU A 9 -3.03 -1.46 -4.65
CA LEU A 9 -1.79 -0.77 -4.29
C LEU A 9 -0.78 -1.74 -3.68
N ILE A 10 -1.24 -2.63 -2.81
CA ILE A 10 -0.37 -3.58 -2.12
C ILE A 10 0.07 -4.70 -3.04
N ASP A 11 -0.83 -5.22 -3.88
CA ASP A 11 -0.45 -6.17 -4.93
C ASP A 11 0.66 -5.57 -5.83
N LYS A 12 0.48 -4.32 -6.27
CA LYS A 12 1.52 -3.62 -7.02
C LYS A 12 2.79 -3.42 -6.20
N TRP A 13 2.68 -3.07 -4.92
CA TRP A 13 3.83 -2.93 -4.04
C TRP A 13 4.60 -4.23 -3.82
N MET A 14 3.92 -5.37 -3.80
CA MET A 14 4.54 -6.69 -3.66
C MET A 14 5.19 -7.17 -4.96
N ASN A 15 4.54 -6.93 -6.10
CA ASN A 15 5.01 -7.40 -7.41
C ASN A 15 6.00 -6.44 -8.10
N ASP A 16 5.99 -5.15 -7.75
CA ASP A 16 6.77 -4.10 -8.42
C ASP A 16 7.85 -3.57 -7.47
N GLN A 17 9.06 -4.13 -7.59
CA GLN A 17 10.20 -3.73 -6.76
C GLN A 17 10.60 -2.26 -6.97
N LYS A 18 10.40 -1.72 -8.18
CA LYS A 18 10.68 -0.32 -8.50
C LYS A 18 9.69 0.59 -7.77
N PHE A 19 8.40 0.25 -7.85
CA PHE A 19 7.37 0.92 -7.06
C PHE A 19 7.69 0.90 -5.57
N ARG A 20 8.17 -0.23 -5.03
CA ARG A 20 8.61 -0.36 -3.65
C ARG A 20 9.72 0.62 -3.28
N ALA A 21 10.70 0.79 -4.15
CA ALA A 21 11.81 1.71 -3.96
C ALA A 21 11.37 3.19 -4.05
N ASP A 22 10.51 3.52 -5.02
CA ASP A 22 9.91 4.84 -5.18
C ASP A 22 9.00 5.17 -3.99
N PHE A 23 8.13 4.25 -3.58
CA PHE A 23 7.22 4.42 -2.44
C PHE A 23 7.97 4.63 -1.11
N ARG A 24 9.14 3.99 -0.93
CA ARG A 24 9.98 4.22 0.26
C ARG A 24 10.64 5.60 0.27
N LYS A 25 10.87 6.20 -0.90
CA LYS A 25 11.39 7.56 -1.02
C LYS A 25 10.26 8.58 -0.89
N ASP A 26 9.19 8.36 -1.65
CA ASP A 26 8.04 9.26 -1.74
C ASP A 26 6.73 8.47 -1.96
N PRO A 27 6.00 8.15 -0.88
CA PRO A 27 4.79 7.34 -0.98
C PRO A 27 3.64 8.08 -1.67
N GLU A 28 3.55 9.41 -1.53
CA GLU A 28 2.50 10.21 -2.17
C GLU A 28 2.70 10.26 -3.69
N GLU A 29 3.92 10.49 -4.15
CA GLU A 29 4.26 10.44 -5.58
C GLU A 29 4.02 9.03 -6.14
N ALA A 30 4.49 7.98 -5.45
CA ALA A 30 4.29 6.61 -5.88
C ALA A 30 2.79 6.28 -6.04
N ILE A 31 1.96 6.61 -5.04
CA ILE A 31 0.50 6.43 -5.13
C ILE A 31 -0.07 7.22 -6.33
N ARG A 32 0.34 8.47 -6.55
CA ARG A 32 -0.10 9.25 -7.71
C ARG A 32 0.28 8.58 -9.04
N LEU A 33 1.47 8.00 -9.13
CA LEU A 33 1.92 7.26 -10.32
C LEU A 33 1.05 6.03 -10.65
N THR A 34 0.40 5.44 -9.64
CA THR A 34 -0.56 4.35 -9.87
C THR A 34 -1.93 4.83 -10.34
N GLY A 35 -2.23 6.13 -10.20
CA GLY A 35 -3.56 6.69 -10.42
C GLY A 35 -4.61 6.25 -9.39
N ILE A 36 -4.20 5.51 -8.35
CA ILE A 36 -5.09 5.04 -7.29
C ILE A 36 -5.42 6.21 -6.36
N LYS A 37 -6.69 6.60 -6.31
CA LYS A 37 -7.20 7.55 -5.33
C LYS A 37 -7.69 6.79 -4.12
N LEU A 38 -7.05 7.06 -2.99
CA LEU A 38 -7.41 6.49 -1.70
C LEU A 38 -8.29 7.48 -0.95
N ASN A 39 -9.35 6.98 -0.33
CA ASN A 39 -10.19 7.80 0.54
C ASN A 39 -9.54 7.96 1.93
N SER A 40 -10.06 8.85 2.77
CA SER A 40 -9.50 9.15 4.10
C SER A 40 -9.36 7.92 5.01
N GLU A 41 -10.28 6.96 4.91
CA GLU A 41 -10.19 5.68 5.61
C GLU A 41 -9.03 4.82 5.11
N GLU A 42 -8.86 4.74 3.79
CA GLU A 42 -7.77 3.99 3.18
C GLU A 42 -6.41 4.65 3.45
N LEU A 43 -6.32 5.97 3.38
CA LEU A 43 -5.13 6.72 3.80
C LEU A 43 -4.76 6.44 5.26
N SER A 44 -5.74 6.36 6.15
CA SER A 44 -5.51 6.02 7.56
C SER A 44 -5.03 4.58 7.74
N ALA A 45 -5.58 3.63 6.96
CA ALA A 45 -5.11 2.25 6.96
C ALA A 45 -3.68 2.13 6.42
N LEU A 46 -3.34 2.81 5.31
CA LEU A 46 -1.98 2.84 4.78
C LEU A 46 -0.98 3.42 5.78
N LYS A 47 -1.34 4.49 6.50
CA LYS A 47 -0.47 5.05 7.54
C LYS A 47 -0.23 4.10 8.72
N LYS A 48 -1.14 3.16 8.98
CA LYS A 48 -0.98 2.12 10.00
C LYS A 48 -0.14 0.93 9.52
N ILE A 49 0.00 0.75 8.21
CA ILE A 49 0.83 -0.31 7.64
C ILE A 49 2.30 0.11 7.76
N ASP A 50 3.11 -0.77 8.33
CA ASP A 50 4.54 -0.55 8.45
C ASP A 50 5.24 -0.97 7.16
N TRP A 51 5.33 -0.03 6.20
CA TRP A 51 5.95 -0.25 4.87
C TRP A 51 7.45 -0.56 4.90
N LYS A 52 8.08 -0.48 6.08
CA LYS A 52 9.48 -0.84 6.28
C LYS A 52 9.64 -2.33 6.59
N ARG A 53 8.59 -3.05 6.99
CA ARG A 53 8.62 -4.50 7.23
C ARG A 53 8.66 -5.31 5.93
N SER A 54 9.13 -6.55 6.04
CA SER A 54 9.20 -7.51 4.94
C SER A 54 7.82 -7.77 4.32
N ASP A 55 7.83 -8.13 3.04
CA ASP A 55 6.64 -8.46 2.21
C ASP A 55 5.67 -9.40 2.91
N GLU A 56 6.18 -10.43 3.58
CA GLU A 56 5.37 -11.42 4.29
C GLU A 56 4.54 -10.80 5.43
N GLU A 57 5.10 -9.85 6.18
CA GLU A 57 4.38 -9.21 7.29
C GLU A 57 3.28 -8.28 6.81
N LEU A 58 3.51 -7.55 5.71
CA LEU A 58 2.47 -6.73 5.10
C LEU A 58 1.27 -7.58 4.68
N LYS A 59 1.54 -8.70 3.99
CA LYS A 59 0.48 -9.61 3.52
C LYS A 59 -0.36 -10.14 4.68
N SER A 60 0.30 -10.46 5.79
CA SER A 60 -0.36 -10.95 7.01
C SER A 60 -1.23 -9.87 7.69
N GLN A 61 -0.78 -8.61 7.74
CA GLN A 61 -1.55 -7.51 8.33
C GLN A 61 -2.85 -7.23 7.58
N ILE A 62 -2.83 -7.25 6.26
CA ILE A 62 -4.02 -6.97 5.44
C ILE A 62 -5.00 -8.13 5.54
N SER A 63 -4.48 -9.36 5.53
CA SER A 63 -5.30 -10.56 5.68
C SER A 63 -5.93 -10.70 7.06
N LYS A 64 -5.36 -10.09 8.11
CA LYS A 64 -5.92 -10.08 9.47
C LYS A 64 -6.74 -8.83 9.79
N GLY A 65 -6.59 -7.77 9.01
CA GLY A 65 -7.30 -6.50 9.17
C GLY A 65 -8.61 -6.40 8.37
N MET A 66 -8.96 -7.45 7.62
CA MET A 66 -10.25 -7.62 6.91
C MET A 66 -11.14 -8.61 7.65
#